data_AF-A0A847NCV2-F1
#
_entry.id   AF-A0A847NCV2-F1
#
_cell.length_a   1.000
_cell.length_b   1.000
_cell.length_c   1.000
_cell.angle_alpha   90.00
_cell.angle_beta   90.00
_cell.angle_gamma   90.00
#
_symmetry.space_group_name_H-M   'P 1'
#
loop_
_entity.id
_entity.type
_entity.pdbx_description
1 polymer ?
#
loop_
_entity_poly.entity_id
_entity_poly.type
_entity_poly.pdbx_seq_one_letter_code
_entity_poly.pdbx_strand_id
1 'polypeptide(L)'
;MLGKKTCLATPACCFAATTTVYPQSSIFVNNAITAFPALASTISGMAAAAEALGWDEDTTILGIAGDGGTVDIGLQALSGAAERNENIVYICVDNEAYMNTGNQRSGVTSYKAWTTTTPTGSCSKGERNKFKKSLFEIMAAHRVPYTATASVAYPKDLMEKVEKAKNIKGCKVIHVMTPCPTGWGYDPALTVRVAKLAVECGLWYLAEYENNEFRFNFVPKEFKPVEEYLKLQRRFRHLDEDDFREIEDNRDIEWNRMRKRFA
;
A
#
# COMPACT_ATOMS: atom_id res chain seq x y z
N MET A 1 3.97 18.34 -4.63
CA MET A 1 4.68 17.29 -5.39
C MET A 1 4.10 17.18 -6.78
N LEU A 2 2.95 16.51 -6.96
CA LEU A 2 2.38 16.27 -8.30
C LEU A 2 1.84 17.55 -8.98
N GLY A 3 1.30 18.50 -8.20
CA GLY A 3 0.94 19.84 -8.70
C GLY A 3 -0.47 19.92 -9.31
N LYS A 4 -0.76 21.02 -10.02
CA LYS A 4 -2.08 21.28 -10.62
C LYS A 4 -2.34 20.50 -11.90
N LYS A 5 -1.29 20.12 -12.63
CA LYS A 5 -1.36 19.31 -13.85
C LYS A 5 -1.42 17.81 -13.49
N THR A 6 -2.47 17.42 -12.77
CA THR A 6 -2.69 16.04 -12.38
C THR A 6 -4.13 15.65 -12.68
N CYS A 7 -4.32 14.48 -13.28
CA CYS A 7 -5.64 13.88 -13.46
C CYS A 7 -5.70 12.60 -12.65
N LEU A 8 -6.57 12.58 -11.65
CA LEU A 8 -6.75 11.50 -10.71
C LEU A 8 -7.87 10.57 -11.17
N ALA A 9 -7.72 9.27 -10.90
CA ALA A 9 -8.84 8.36 -10.78
C ALA A 9 -8.75 7.56 -9.48
N THR A 10 -9.92 7.21 -8.94
CA THR A 10 -10.05 6.45 -7.70
C THR A 10 -11.15 5.39 -7.85
N PRO A 11 -10.91 4.12 -7.49
CA PRO A 11 -11.96 3.13 -7.47
C PRO A 11 -12.82 3.31 -6.21
N ALA A 12 -13.95 2.61 -6.16
CA ALA A 12 -14.74 2.48 -4.92
C ALA A 12 -13.85 1.97 -3.76
N CYS A 13 -13.56 2.83 -2.78
CA CYS A 13 -12.76 2.53 -1.59
C CYS A 13 -12.96 3.61 -0.52
N CYS A 14 -12.34 3.48 0.66
CA CYS A 14 -12.39 4.50 1.71
C CYS A 14 -11.93 5.88 1.22
N PHE A 15 -10.91 5.94 0.34
CA PHE A 15 -10.43 7.20 -0.19
C PHE A 15 -11.55 7.92 -0.95
N ALA A 16 -12.19 7.25 -1.91
CA ALA A 16 -13.32 7.83 -2.65
C ALA A 16 -14.49 8.18 -1.70
N ALA A 17 -14.87 7.25 -0.81
CA ALA A 17 -16.01 7.43 0.09
C ALA A 17 -15.85 8.60 1.08
N THR A 18 -14.62 8.90 1.52
CA THR A 18 -14.36 9.99 2.48
C THR A 18 -14.00 11.32 1.82
N THR A 19 -13.54 11.31 0.57
CA THR A 19 -13.11 12.53 -0.14
C THR A 19 -14.14 13.08 -1.12
N THR A 20 -15.19 12.29 -1.46
CA THR A 20 -16.21 12.66 -2.48
C THR A 20 -17.65 12.49 -1.97
N VAL A 21 -17.93 12.95 -0.74
CA VAL A 21 -19.28 12.90 -0.15
C VAL A 21 -20.16 13.98 -0.80
N TYR A 22 -21.11 13.58 -1.66
CA TYR A 22 -21.98 14.53 -2.36
C TYR A 22 -22.65 15.55 -1.41
N PRO A 23 -22.64 16.86 -1.73
CA PRO A 23 -22.08 17.51 -2.93
C PRO A 23 -20.61 17.97 -2.78
N GLN A 24 -19.93 17.57 -1.72
CA GLN A 24 -18.60 18.04 -1.33
C GLN A 24 -17.49 17.16 -1.92
N SER A 25 -16.37 17.79 -2.26
CA SER A 25 -15.13 17.12 -2.66
C SER A 25 -13.94 17.79 -1.99
N SER A 26 -13.02 17.01 -1.42
CA SER A 26 -11.72 17.48 -0.93
C SER A 26 -10.60 17.34 -1.97
N ILE A 27 -10.94 16.96 -3.20
CA ILE A 27 -10.03 16.82 -4.32
C ILE A 27 -10.14 18.05 -5.24
N PHE A 28 -9.02 18.76 -5.41
CA PHE A 28 -8.93 20.01 -6.18
C PHE A 28 -8.28 19.86 -7.56
N VAL A 29 -8.20 18.63 -8.05
CA VAL A 29 -7.78 18.28 -9.42
C VAL A 29 -8.88 17.45 -10.09
N ASN A 30 -8.82 17.30 -11.41
CA ASN A 30 -9.78 16.46 -12.12
C ASN A 30 -9.73 15.04 -11.55
N ASN A 31 -10.88 14.50 -11.16
CA ASN A 31 -11.01 13.17 -10.56
C ASN A 31 -12.12 12.37 -11.22
N ALA A 32 -11.83 11.11 -11.57
CA ALA A 32 -12.82 10.15 -12.02
C ALA A 32 -12.99 9.02 -10.99
N ILE A 33 -14.24 8.72 -10.61
CA ILE A 33 -14.54 7.52 -9.83
C ILE A 33 -14.78 6.37 -10.81
N THR A 34 -14.14 5.23 -10.53
CA THR A 34 -14.25 4.03 -11.36
C THR A 34 -14.71 2.82 -10.55
N ALA A 35 -15.06 1.74 -11.26
CA ALA A 35 -15.40 0.48 -10.64
C ALA A 35 -14.20 -0.07 -9.84
N PHE A 36 -14.49 -0.81 -8.77
CA PHE A 36 -13.46 -1.32 -7.86
C PHE A 36 -12.28 -2.06 -8.53
N PRO A 37 -12.50 -2.96 -9.52
CA PRO A 37 -11.41 -3.68 -10.19
C PRO A 37 -10.72 -2.88 -11.30
N ALA A 38 -11.23 -1.72 -11.69
CA ALA A 38 -10.93 -1.11 -12.99
C ALA A 38 -9.93 0.05 -12.94
N LEU A 39 -9.40 0.43 -11.76
CA LEU A 39 -8.56 1.63 -11.62
C LEU A 39 -7.45 1.69 -12.66
N ALA A 40 -6.61 0.66 -12.73
CA ALA A 40 -5.45 0.66 -13.62
C ALA A 40 -5.87 0.74 -15.10
N SER A 41 -6.95 0.04 -15.51
CA SER A 41 -7.50 0.16 -16.86
C SER A 41 -8.05 1.56 -17.16
N THR A 42 -8.71 2.19 -16.20
CA THR A 42 -9.20 3.57 -16.32
C THR A 42 -8.06 4.55 -16.55
N ILE A 43 -7.01 4.49 -15.73
CA ILE A 43 -5.87 5.39 -15.88
C ILE A 43 -5.00 5.07 -17.10
N SER A 44 -4.95 3.82 -17.57
CA SER A 44 -4.38 3.49 -18.89
C SER A 44 -5.12 4.22 -20.02
N GLY A 45 -6.47 4.18 -20.00
CA GLY A 45 -7.28 4.92 -20.98
C GLY A 45 -7.07 6.44 -20.89
N MET A 46 -6.93 6.98 -19.67
CA MET A 46 -6.61 8.39 -19.46
C MET A 46 -5.22 8.76 -20.00
N ALA A 47 -4.22 7.90 -19.81
CA ALA A 47 -2.86 8.12 -20.34
C ALA A 47 -2.85 8.10 -21.88
N ALA A 48 -3.50 7.11 -22.50
CA ALA A 48 -3.64 7.03 -23.95
C ALA A 48 -4.41 8.25 -24.53
N ALA A 49 -5.45 8.71 -23.84
CA ALA A 49 -6.18 9.91 -24.25
C ALA A 49 -5.33 11.18 -24.13
N ALA A 50 -4.57 11.33 -23.05
CA ALA A 50 -3.67 12.47 -22.87
C ALA A 50 -2.60 12.53 -23.99
N GLU A 51 -2.04 11.38 -24.36
CA GLU A 51 -1.09 11.27 -25.48
C GLU A 51 -1.75 11.64 -26.81
N ALA A 52 -2.92 11.06 -27.12
CA ALA A 52 -3.63 11.33 -28.37
C ALA A 52 -4.08 12.79 -28.51
N LEU A 53 -4.37 13.46 -27.40
CA LEU A 53 -4.72 14.88 -27.35
C LEU A 53 -3.49 15.82 -27.33
N GLY A 54 -2.27 15.27 -27.29
CA GLY A 54 -1.04 16.06 -27.24
C GLY A 54 -0.90 16.89 -25.97
N TRP A 55 -1.33 16.36 -24.81
CA TRP A 55 -1.14 17.04 -23.53
C TRP A 55 0.34 17.16 -23.18
N ASP A 56 0.67 18.17 -22.36
CA ASP A 56 2.04 18.41 -21.92
C ASP A 56 2.62 17.17 -21.21
N GLU A 57 3.91 16.87 -21.46
CA GLU A 57 4.60 15.72 -20.86
C GLU A 57 4.69 15.77 -19.33
N ASP A 58 4.52 16.96 -18.73
CA ASP A 58 4.50 17.15 -17.27
C ASP A 58 3.13 16.85 -16.63
N THR A 59 2.12 16.48 -17.44
CA THR A 59 0.82 16.05 -16.94
C THR A 59 0.89 14.68 -16.30
N THR A 60 0.54 14.61 -15.01
CA THR A 60 0.55 13.35 -14.26
C THR A 60 -0.81 12.67 -14.31
N ILE A 61 -0.87 11.45 -14.83
CA ILE A 61 -2.02 10.56 -14.67
C ILE A 61 -1.81 9.73 -13.39
N LEU A 62 -2.72 9.90 -12.43
CA LEU A 62 -2.61 9.36 -11.08
C LEU A 62 -3.76 8.41 -10.78
N GLY A 63 -3.45 7.23 -10.26
CA GLY A 63 -4.42 6.33 -9.63
C GLY A 63 -4.16 6.22 -8.12
N ILE A 64 -5.21 6.33 -7.30
CA ILE A 64 -5.13 6.03 -5.87
C ILE A 64 -6.17 4.96 -5.53
N ALA A 65 -5.72 3.84 -4.95
CA ALA A 65 -6.60 2.75 -4.52
C ALA A 65 -6.21 2.21 -3.14
N GLY A 66 -7.18 1.64 -2.43
CA GLY A 66 -6.90 0.81 -1.26
C GLY A 66 -6.26 -0.52 -1.65
N ASP A 67 -5.76 -1.25 -0.66
CA ASP A 67 -5.11 -2.55 -0.87
C ASP A 67 -6.01 -3.58 -1.54
N GLY A 68 -7.27 -3.73 -1.13
CA GLY A 68 -8.22 -4.65 -1.79
C GLY A 68 -8.41 -4.35 -3.29
N GLY A 69 -8.40 -3.08 -3.68
CA GLY A 69 -8.48 -2.63 -5.08
C GLY A 69 -7.15 -2.75 -5.85
N THR A 70 -6.08 -3.14 -5.17
CA THR A 70 -4.73 -3.20 -5.74
C THR A 70 -4.17 -4.61 -5.75
N VAL A 71 -4.04 -5.24 -4.58
CA VAL A 71 -3.37 -6.54 -4.44
C VAL A 71 -4.31 -7.72 -4.68
N ASP A 72 -5.61 -7.48 -4.64
CA ASP A 72 -6.65 -8.49 -4.85
C ASP A 72 -7.41 -8.22 -6.15
N ILE A 73 -8.57 -7.55 -6.10
CA ILE A 73 -9.52 -7.53 -7.23
C ILE A 73 -9.02 -6.70 -8.43
N GLY A 74 -8.22 -5.66 -8.18
CA GLY A 74 -7.66 -4.81 -9.24
C GLY A 74 -6.27 -5.21 -9.72
N LEU A 75 -5.69 -6.30 -9.19
CA LEU A 75 -4.32 -6.71 -9.51
C LEU A 75 -4.15 -7.03 -11.00
N GLN A 76 -5.14 -7.65 -11.64
CA GLN A 76 -5.07 -8.00 -13.06
C GLN A 76 -4.96 -6.74 -13.94
N ALA A 77 -5.75 -5.70 -13.64
CA ALA A 77 -5.70 -4.45 -14.37
C ALA A 77 -4.34 -3.76 -14.17
N LEU A 78 -3.82 -3.75 -12.94
CA LEU A 78 -2.50 -3.17 -12.63
C LEU A 78 -1.37 -3.92 -13.31
N SER A 79 -1.42 -5.25 -13.30
CA SER A 79 -0.46 -6.12 -14.00
C SER A 79 -0.45 -5.83 -15.51
N GLY A 80 -1.62 -5.64 -16.13
CA GLY A 80 -1.72 -5.24 -17.53
C GLY A 80 -1.15 -3.84 -17.81
N ALA A 81 -1.40 -2.86 -16.93
CA ALA A 81 -0.84 -1.53 -17.08
C ALA A 81 0.69 -1.51 -16.90
N ALA A 82 1.21 -2.34 -15.99
CA ALA A 82 2.65 -2.54 -15.81
C ALA A 82 3.30 -3.21 -17.03
N GLU A 83 2.66 -4.24 -17.60
CA GLU A 83 3.14 -4.93 -18.79
C GLU A 83 3.22 -4.01 -20.02
N ARG A 84 2.22 -3.15 -20.24
CA ARG A 84 2.25 -2.11 -21.28
C ARG A 84 3.14 -0.91 -20.95
N ASN A 85 3.72 -0.87 -19.75
CA ASN A 85 4.51 0.23 -19.22
C ASN A 85 3.82 1.61 -19.38
N GLU A 86 2.53 1.65 -19.09
CA GLU A 86 1.69 2.85 -19.21
C GLU A 86 2.29 4.02 -18.42
N ASN A 87 2.29 5.25 -18.96
CA ASN A 87 2.87 6.41 -18.28
C ASN A 87 1.99 6.94 -17.13
N ILE A 88 1.92 6.18 -16.04
CA ILE A 88 1.01 6.42 -14.90
C ILE A 88 1.77 6.39 -13.57
N VAL A 89 1.22 7.06 -12.56
CA VAL A 89 1.59 6.88 -11.15
C VAL A 89 0.43 6.17 -10.45
N TYR A 90 0.68 5.02 -9.83
CA TYR A 90 -0.29 4.26 -9.06
C TYR A 90 0.13 4.24 -7.59
N ILE A 91 -0.76 4.68 -6.70
CA ILE A 91 -0.53 4.67 -5.25
C ILE A 91 -1.54 3.73 -4.59
N CYS A 92 -1.01 2.70 -3.94
CA CYS A 92 -1.76 1.82 -3.05
C CYS A 92 -1.71 2.38 -1.63
N VAL A 93 -2.84 2.81 -1.09
CA VAL A 93 -2.99 3.16 0.33
C VAL A 93 -3.39 1.91 1.10
N ASP A 94 -2.39 1.24 1.66
CA ASP A 94 -2.54 -0.04 2.35
C ASP A 94 -2.96 0.18 3.79
N ASN A 95 -4.17 -0.22 4.12
CA ASN A 95 -4.65 -0.26 5.48
C ASN A 95 -4.93 -1.70 5.94
N GLU A 96 -4.43 -2.70 5.20
CA GLU A 96 -4.40 -4.12 5.53
C GLU A 96 -5.77 -4.81 5.62
N ALA A 97 -6.83 -4.22 5.06
CA ALA A 97 -8.16 -4.84 5.00
C ALA A 97 -9.08 -4.10 4.00
N TYR A 98 -10.20 -4.71 3.63
CA TYR A 98 -11.32 -3.99 3.04
C TYR A 98 -12.02 -3.16 4.13
N MET A 99 -11.49 -1.96 4.39
CA MET A 99 -11.95 -1.13 5.52
C MET A 99 -13.37 -0.59 5.33
N ASN A 100 -13.69 -0.14 4.11
CA ASN A 100 -14.97 0.53 3.84
C ASN A 100 -16.18 -0.39 4.07
N THR A 101 -15.99 -1.68 3.82
CA THR A 101 -17.05 -2.70 3.93
C THR A 101 -17.17 -3.29 5.32
N GLY A 102 -16.37 -2.82 6.30
CA GLY A 102 -16.40 -3.32 7.67
C GLY A 102 -15.22 -4.23 8.03
N ASN A 103 -14.01 -3.87 7.59
CA ASN A 103 -12.75 -4.54 7.96
C ASN A 103 -12.76 -6.05 7.64
N GLN A 104 -12.87 -6.40 6.36
CA GLN A 104 -12.71 -7.78 5.87
C GLN A 104 -11.27 -8.05 5.44
N ARG A 105 -10.81 -9.30 5.55
CA ARG A 105 -9.50 -9.77 5.10
C ARG A 105 -9.19 -9.39 3.64
N SER A 106 -7.99 -8.87 3.42
CA SER A 106 -7.37 -8.66 2.10
C SER A 106 -6.05 -9.44 1.94
N GLY A 107 -5.47 -9.41 0.75
CA GLY A 107 -4.18 -10.04 0.44
C GLY A 107 -2.98 -9.51 1.26
N VAL A 108 -3.14 -8.39 1.97
CA VAL A 108 -2.12 -7.75 2.81
C VAL A 108 -2.51 -7.68 4.29
N THR A 109 -3.61 -8.34 4.68
CA THR A 109 -3.94 -8.51 6.10
C THR A 109 -2.80 -9.21 6.82
N SER A 110 -2.36 -8.63 7.94
CA SER A 110 -1.26 -9.16 8.76
C SER A 110 -1.59 -10.54 9.34
N TYR A 111 -0.58 -11.41 9.42
CA TYR A 111 -0.72 -12.73 10.02
C TYR A 111 -1.34 -12.63 11.43
N LYS A 112 -2.28 -13.54 11.74
CA LYS A 112 -3.07 -13.57 12.97
C LYS A 112 -3.94 -12.34 13.25
N ALA A 113 -4.08 -11.40 12.31
CA ALA A 113 -5.00 -10.27 12.49
C ALA A 113 -6.46 -10.75 12.46
N TRP A 114 -7.24 -10.26 13.42
CA TRP A 114 -8.69 -10.38 13.38
C TRP A 114 -9.28 -9.42 12.34
N THR A 115 -10.18 -9.95 11.52
CA THR A 115 -11.08 -9.20 10.63
C THR A 115 -12.47 -9.82 10.71
N THR A 116 -13.49 -9.20 10.12
CA THR A 116 -14.84 -9.79 10.08
C THR A 116 -14.90 -11.11 9.30
N THR A 117 -13.94 -11.39 8.43
CA THR A 117 -13.81 -12.65 7.66
C THR A 117 -12.66 -13.54 8.12
N THR A 118 -11.87 -13.11 9.11
CA THR A 118 -10.89 -13.94 9.84
C THR A 118 -11.15 -13.87 11.34
N PRO A 119 -12.31 -14.38 11.81
CA PRO A 119 -12.67 -14.32 13.21
C PRO A 119 -11.74 -15.20 14.06
N THR A 120 -11.64 -14.84 15.34
CA THR A 120 -10.81 -15.54 16.33
C THR A 120 -11.69 -16.37 17.26
N GLY A 121 -11.23 -17.56 17.62
CA GLY A 121 -11.92 -18.50 18.49
C GLY A 121 -11.08 -19.76 18.72
N SER A 122 -11.66 -20.80 19.29
CA SER A 122 -10.94 -22.05 19.63
C SER A 122 -10.21 -22.70 18.44
N CYS A 123 -10.72 -22.50 17.22
CA CYS A 123 -10.19 -23.11 15.99
C CYS A 123 -9.53 -22.09 15.03
N SER A 124 -9.36 -20.83 15.44
CA SER A 124 -8.83 -19.77 14.58
C SER A 124 -8.16 -18.67 15.39
N LYS A 125 -6.92 -18.31 15.03
CA LYS A 125 -6.21 -17.14 15.60
C LYS A 125 -6.15 -15.95 14.62
N GLY A 126 -7.09 -15.85 13.68
CA GLY A 126 -7.15 -14.76 12.70
C GLY A 126 -6.63 -15.16 11.31
N GLU A 127 -6.04 -14.22 10.58
CA GLU A 127 -5.42 -14.48 9.26
C GLU A 127 -4.37 -15.60 9.35
N ARG A 128 -4.44 -16.54 8.41
CA ARG A 128 -3.62 -17.78 8.40
C ARG A 128 -2.37 -17.66 7.54
N ASN A 129 -2.38 -16.76 6.56
CA ASN A 129 -1.23 -16.52 5.69
C ASN A 129 -0.14 -15.81 6.47
N LYS A 130 1.01 -16.49 6.61
CA LYS A 130 2.17 -15.97 7.33
C LYS A 130 2.77 -14.74 6.65
N PHE A 131 2.75 -14.71 5.32
CA PHE A 131 3.34 -13.65 4.51
C PHE A 131 2.26 -12.94 3.70
N LYS A 132 2.33 -11.61 3.70
CA LYS A 132 1.46 -10.75 2.90
C LYS A 132 1.80 -10.90 1.43
N LYS A 133 0.82 -10.74 0.55
CA LYS A 133 1.07 -10.61 -0.88
C LYS A 133 1.87 -9.32 -1.13
N SER A 134 3.09 -9.48 -1.63
CA SER A 134 4.04 -8.39 -1.81
C SER A 134 3.80 -7.65 -3.14
N LEU A 135 3.09 -6.52 -3.11
CA LEU A 135 2.86 -5.69 -4.30
C LEU A 135 4.19 -5.20 -4.89
N PHE A 136 5.11 -4.76 -4.03
CA PHE A 136 6.44 -4.28 -4.40
C PHE A 136 7.21 -5.32 -5.22
N GLU A 137 7.24 -6.57 -4.78
CA GLU A 137 7.96 -7.63 -5.51
C GLU A 137 7.25 -8.06 -6.79
N ILE A 138 5.91 -8.02 -6.83
CA ILE A 138 5.13 -8.31 -8.04
C ILE A 138 5.40 -7.23 -9.10
N MET A 139 5.42 -5.96 -8.72
CA MET A 139 5.74 -4.85 -9.64
C MET A 139 7.19 -4.90 -10.10
N ALA A 140 8.13 -5.21 -9.20
CA ALA A 140 9.52 -5.42 -9.59
C ALA A 140 9.69 -6.61 -10.56
N ALA A 141 8.87 -7.66 -10.45
CA ALA A 141 8.88 -8.77 -11.41
C ALA A 141 8.43 -8.36 -12.83
N HIS A 142 7.56 -7.34 -12.94
CA HIS A 142 7.23 -6.70 -14.23
C HIS A 142 8.35 -5.82 -14.77
N ARG A 143 9.43 -5.59 -14.01
CA ARG A 143 10.53 -4.65 -14.35
C ARG A 143 10.02 -3.24 -14.65
N VAL A 144 9.00 -2.81 -13.91
CA VAL A 144 8.52 -1.42 -14.00
C VAL A 144 9.66 -0.46 -13.72
N PRO A 145 9.68 0.74 -14.34
CA PRO A 145 10.78 1.68 -14.16
C PRO A 145 10.96 2.13 -12.70
N TYR A 146 9.88 2.10 -11.91
CA TYR A 146 9.96 2.43 -10.49
C TYR A 146 8.85 1.77 -9.66
N THR A 147 9.22 1.13 -8.56
CA THR A 147 8.28 0.81 -7.48
C THR A 147 8.90 1.03 -6.12
N ALA A 148 8.09 1.39 -5.12
CA ALA A 148 8.58 1.68 -3.78
C ALA A 148 7.57 1.31 -2.71
N THR A 149 8.05 0.97 -1.52
CA THR A 149 7.25 0.94 -0.29
C THR A 149 7.50 2.21 0.53
N ALA A 150 6.45 2.77 1.12
CA ALA A 150 6.52 3.98 1.94
C ALA A 150 5.62 3.86 3.17
N SER A 151 5.73 4.80 4.12
CA SER A 151 4.89 4.84 5.31
C SER A 151 4.56 6.28 5.67
N VAL A 152 3.34 6.53 6.13
CA VAL A 152 2.91 7.86 6.61
C VAL A 152 3.72 8.37 7.82
N ALA A 153 4.42 7.48 8.53
CA ALA A 153 5.33 7.88 9.62
C ALA A 153 6.64 8.51 9.13
N TYR A 154 6.98 8.36 7.85
CA TYR A 154 8.20 8.86 7.23
C TYR A 154 7.85 9.79 6.06
N PRO A 155 7.23 10.96 6.34
CA PRO A 155 6.68 11.83 5.30
C PRO A 155 7.74 12.34 4.34
N LYS A 156 8.97 12.58 4.79
CA LYS A 156 10.08 12.99 3.92
C LYS A 156 10.40 11.91 2.86
N ASP A 157 10.56 10.66 3.30
CA ASP A 157 10.79 9.50 2.42
C ASP A 157 9.63 9.32 1.43
N LEU A 158 8.38 9.36 1.92
CA LEU A 158 7.20 9.30 1.06
C LEU A 158 7.18 10.42 0.01
N MET A 159 7.50 11.65 0.42
CA MET A 159 7.48 12.79 -0.48
C MET A 159 8.56 12.70 -1.56
N GLU A 160 9.78 12.32 -1.18
CA GLU A 160 10.89 12.11 -2.12
C GLU A 160 10.55 11.00 -3.13
N LYS A 161 9.91 9.91 -2.69
CA LYS A 161 9.47 8.82 -3.57
C LYS A 161 8.39 9.23 -4.56
N VAL A 162 7.42 10.04 -4.14
CA VAL A 162 6.37 10.56 -5.02
C VAL A 162 6.95 11.56 -6.04
N GLU A 163 7.85 12.44 -5.62
CA GLU A 163 8.52 13.38 -6.52
C GLU A 163 9.43 12.65 -7.52
N LYS A 164 10.15 11.62 -7.08
CA LYS A 164 10.94 10.76 -7.97
C LYS A 164 10.06 10.06 -9.00
N ALA A 165 8.96 9.43 -8.58
CA ALA A 165 8.02 8.76 -9.47
C ALA A 165 7.45 9.70 -10.55
N LYS A 166 7.18 10.96 -10.21
CA LYS A 166 6.71 11.98 -11.15
C LYS A 166 7.69 12.23 -12.30
N ASN A 167 9.00 12.16 -12.03
CA ASN A 167 10.06 12.46 -13.00
C ASN A 167 10.47 11.24 -13.84
N ILE A 168 9.79 10.10 -13.69
CA ILE A 168 10.06 8.85 -14.41
C ILE A 168 8.93 8.61 -15.42
N LYS A 169 9.27 8.31 -16.67
CA LYS A 169 8.31 7.86 -17.68
C LYS A 169 8.02 6.36 -17.53
N GLY A 170 6.76 5.97 -17.75
CA GLY A 170 6.30 4.57 -17.68
C GLY A 170 5.42 4.30 -16.45
N CYS A 171 5.29 3.04 -16.04
CA CYS A 171 4.41 2.65 -14.93
C CYS A 171 5.16 2.76 -13.59
N LYS A 172 4.67 3.60 -12.67
CA LYS A 172 5.30 3.79 -11.34
C LYS A 172 4.32 3.40 -10.25
N VAL A 173 4.74 2.54 -9.32
CA VAL A 173 3.85 2.02 -8.27
C VAL A 173 4.40 2.26 -6.87
N ILE A 174 3.67 2.97 -6.02
CA ILE A 174 4.05 3.23 -4.63
C ILE A 174 3.05 2.55 -3.69
N HIS A 175 3.55 1.68 -2.82
CA HIS A 175 2.78 0.97 -1.80
C HIS A 175 2.97 1.65 -0.46
N VAL A 176 1.94 2.29 0.07
CA VAL A 176 2.04 3.16 1.25
C VAL A 176 1.31 2.53 2.42
N MET A 177 2.03 2.24 3.51
CA MET A 177 1.42 1.84 4.77
C MET A 177 0.65 3.00 5.40
N THR A 178 -0.66 2.80 5.57
CA THR A 178 -1.63 3.76 6.08
C THR A 178 -2.50 3.13 7.19
N PRO A 179 -2.06 3.16 8.46
CA PRO A 179 -2.83 2.57 9.54
C PRO A 179 -4.26 3.10 9.65
N CYS A 180 -5.24 2.19 9.78
CA CYS A 180 -6.65 2.57 9.96
C CYS A 180 -7.06 2.46 11.44
N PRO A 181 -7.30 3.58 12.15
CA PRO A 181 -7.68 3.53 13.57
C PRO A 181 -9.01 2.80 13.79
N THR A 182 -9.98 3.01 12.90
CA THR A 182 -11.31 2.37 12.98
C THR A 182 -11.22 0.86 12.81
N GLY A 183 -10.52 0.38 11.78
CA GLY A 183 -10.43 -1.06 11.49
C GLY A 183 -9.49 -1.81 12.41
N TRP A 184 -8.33 -1.22 12.75
CA TRP A 184 -7.36 -1.89 13.61
C TRP A 184 -7.71 -1.75 15.10
N GLY A 185 -8.57 -0.78 15.44
CA GLY A 185 -9.10 -0.52 16.77
C GLY A 185 -8.05 0.02 17.72
N TYR A 186 -7.62 1.27 17.47
CA TYR A 186 -6.71 2.03 18.33
C TYR A 186 -7.08 3.53 18.29
N ASP A 187 -6.55 4.33 19.21
CA ASP A 187 -6.80 5.78 19.27
C ASP A 187 -6.24 6.49 18.01
N PRO A 188 -7.06 7.25 17.23
CA PRO A 188 -6.59 7.99 16.06
C PRO A 188 -5.37 8.90 16.30
N ALA A 189 -5.17 9.43 17.52
CA ALA A 189 -3.98 10.22 17.85
C ALA A 189 -2.67 9.42 17.73
N LEU A 190 -2.74 8.09 17.76
CA LEU A 190 -1.59 7.18 17.67
C LEU A 190 -1.26 6.75 16.24
N THR A 191 -2.00 7.17 15.20
CA THR A 191 -1.81 6.68 13.82
C THR A 191 -0.35 6.77 13.35
N VAL A 192 0.34 7.90 13.58
CA VAL A 192 1.76 8.06 13.22
C VAL A 192 2.66 7.14 14.05
N ARG A 193 2.37 6.97 15.34
CA ARG A 193 3.12 6.06 16.23
C ARG A 193 2.98 4.61 15.78
N VAL A 194 1.77 4.17 15.45
CA VAL A 194 1.50 2.82 14.96
C VAL A 194 2.22 2.56 13.63
N ALA A 195 2.16 3.51 12.69
CA ALA A 195 2.91 3.43 11.42
C ALA A 195 4.43 3.35 11.64
N LYS A 196 4.95 4.11 12.61
CA LYS A 196 6.38 4.12 12.95
C LYS A 196 6.81 2.80 13.56
N LEU A 197 6.04 2.28 14.52
CA LEU A 197 6.30 0.98 15.16
C LEU A 197 6.26 -0.16 14.14
N ALA A 198 5.36 -0.13 13.15
CA ALA A 198 5.36 -1.15 12.09
C ALA A 198 6.73 -1.23 11.36
N VAL A 199 7.37 -0.09 11.12
CA VAL A 199 8.70 -0.02 10.50
C VAL A 199 9.81 -0.39 11.48
N GLU A 200 9.79 0.15 12.70
CA GLU A 200 10.81 -0.12 13.73
C GLU A 200 10.82 -1.59 14.22
N CYS A 201 9.66 -2.24 14.23
CA CYS A 201 9.52 -3.68 14.51
C CYS A 201 9.84 -4.55 13.30
N GLY A 202 10.11 -3.97 12.12
CA GLY A 202 10.41 -4.71 10.89
C GLY A 202 9.22 -5.38 10.21
N LEU A 203 7.98 -5.04 10.58
CA LEU A 203 6.75 -5.58 9.99
C LEU A 203 6.34 -4.87 8.68
N TRP A 204 6.98 -3.74 8.40
CA TRP A 204 6.93 -3.00 7.15
C TRP A 204 8.34 -2.50 6.82
N TYR A 205 8.74 -2.59 5.56
CA TYR A 205 10.05 -2.11 5.09
C TYR A 205 9.89 -0.87 4.21
N LEU A 206 10.90 0.01 4.21
CA LEU A 206 10.99 1.15 3.30
C LEU A 206 12.05 0.85 2.25
N ALA A 207 11.61 0.66 1.01
CA ALA A 207 12.46 0.24 -0.09
C ALA A 207 12.05 0.89 -1.42
N GLU A 208 12.98 0.85 -2.37
CA GLU A 208 12.80 1.20 -3.77
C GLU A 208 13.32 0.08 -4.66
N TYR A 209 12.71 -0.05 -5.83
CA TYR A 209 13.22 -0.80 -6.97
C TYR A 209 13.25 0.15 -8.17
N GLU A 210 14.43 0.26 -8.79
CA GLU A 210 14.69 1.10 -9.95
C GLU A 210 15.86 0.50 -10.73
N ASN A 211 15.84 0.56 -12.06
CA ASN A 211 16.93 0.05 -12.91
C ASN A 211 17.34 -1.40 -12.66
N ASN A 212 16.38 -2.26 -12.28
CA ASN A 212 16.61 -3.66 -11.88
C ASN A 212 17.37 -3.87 -10.56
N GLU A 213 17.55 -2.82 -9.76
CA GLU A 213 18.22 -2.88 -8.47
C GLU A 213 17.22 -2.65 -7.33
N PHE A 214 17.41 -3.38 -6.24
CA PHE A 214 16.64 -3.20 -5.01
C PHE A 214 17.46 -2.41 -3.99
N ARG A 215 16.83 -1.45 -3.31
CA ARG A 215 17.48 -0.65 -2.28
C ARG A 215 16.58 -0.47 -1.08
N PHE A 216 17.15 -0.63 0.12
CA PHE A 216 16.49 -0.18 1.35
C PHE A 216 16.75 1.31 1.59
N ASN A 217 15.70 2.07 1.89
CA ASN A 217 15.82 3.44 2.37
C ASN A 217 16.09 3.49 3.87
N PHE A 218 15.54 2.52 4.60
CA PHE A 218 15.67 2.43 6.04
C PHE A 218 15.69 0.97 6.47
N VAL A 219 16.72 0.60 7.23
CA VAL A 219 16.82 -0.67 7.93
C VAL A 219 17.07 -0.35 9.41
N PRO A 220 16.17 -0.73 10.33
CA PRO A 220 16.44 -0.64 11.75
C PRO A 220 17.76 -1.36 12.08
N LYS A 221 18.62 -0.72 12.91
CA LYS A 221 19.84 -1.37 13.40
C LYS A 221 19.50 -2.64 14.19
N GLU A 222 18.45 -2.54 15.00
CA GLU A 222 17.84 -3.61 15.76
C GLU A 222 16.32 -3.46 15.64
N PHE A 223 15.61 -4.57 15.52
CA PHE A 223 14.15 -4.54 15.51
C PHE A 223 13.61 -4.39 16.92
N LYS A 224 12.64 -3.49 17.09
CA LYS A 224 11.88 -3.44 18.34
C LYS A 224 11.03 -4.70 18.52
N PRO A 225 10.74 -5.12 19.77
CA PRO A 225 9.81 -6.21 20.04
C PRO A 225 8.46 -5.95 19.37
N VAL A 226 7.89 -6.95 18.70
CA VAL A 226 6.59 -6.79 18.00
C VAL A 226 5.44 -6.53 18.96
N GLU A 227 5.59 -6.94 20.21
CA GLU A 227 4.61 -6.75 21.28
C GLU A 227 4.18 -5.28 21.44
N GLU A 228 5.12 -4.33 21.34
CA GLU A 228 4.83 -2.89 21.44
C GLU A 228 3.88 -2.41 20.34
N TYR A 229 4.00 -2.98 19.14
CA TYR A 229 3.12 -2.71 18.02
C TYR A 229 1.77 -3.43 18.19
N LEU A 230 1.80 -4.73 18.49
CA LEU A 230 0.61 -5.59 18.52
C LEU A 230 -0.36 -5.20 19.64
N LYS A 231 0.14 -4.90 20.84
CA LYS A 231 -0.71 -4.56 22.01
C LYS A 231 -1.49 -3.25 21.86
N LEU A 232 -1.08 -2.36 20.95
CA LEU A 232 -1.79 -1.10 20.69
C LEU A 232 -3.09 -1.29 19.92
N GLN A 233 -3.30 -2.46 19.28
CA GLN A 233 -4.33 -2.65 18.27
C GLN A 233 -5.32 -3.74 18.70
N ARG A 234 -6.62 -3.43 18.67
CA ARG A 234 -7.68 -4.40 18.99
C ARG A 234 -7.60 -5.67 18.13
N ARG A 235 -7.19 -5.56 16.86
CA ARG A 235 -7.12 -6.70 15.93
C ARG A 235 -6.14 -7.81 16.32
N PHE A 236 -5.31 -7.59 17.35
CA PHE A 236 -4.35 -8.57 17.88
C PHE A 236 -4.57 -8.88 19.37
N ARG A 237 -5.69 -8.44 19.96
CA ARG A 237 -5.95 -8.57 21.41
C ARG A 237 -6.01 -10.03 21.91
N HIS A 238 -6.29 -10.97 21.01
CA HIS A 238 -6.38 -12.41 21.31
C HIS A 238 -5.01 -13.11 21.32
N LEU A 239 -3.92 -12.42 21.00
CA LEU A 239 -2.59 -13.01 20.90
C LEU A 239 -1.87 -13.08 22.26
N ASP A 240 -1.09 -14.14 22.41
CA ASP A 240 -0.23 -14.42 23.55
C ASP A 240 1.27 -14.25 23.20
N GLU A 241 2.17 -14.49 24.15
CA GLU A 241 3.61 -14.35 23.96
C GLU A 241 4.18 -15.34 22.93
N ASP A 242 3.63 -16.55 22.84
CA ASP A 242 4.05 -17.54 21.84
C ASP A 242 3.65 -17.07 20.43
N ASP A 243 2.49 -16.42 20.31
CA ASP A 243 2.07 -15.80 19.06
C ASP A 243 2.99 -14.66 18.64
N PHE A 244 3.49 -13.86 19.58
CA PHE A 244 4.46 -12.80 19.29
C PHE A 244 5.76 -13.36 18.76
N ARG A 245 6.30 -14.40 19.40
CA ARG A 245 7.52 -15.08 18.93
C ARG A 245 7.36 -15.63 17.51
N GLU A 246 6.22 -16.25 17.18
CA GLU A 246 5.98 -16.72 15.81
C GLU A 246 5.94 -15.58 14.79
N ILE A 247 5.39 -14.41 15.16
CA ILE A 247 5.40 -13.23 14.30
C ILE A 247 6.83 -12.70 14.09
N GLU A 248 7.65 -12.72 15.13
CA GLU A 248 9.07 -12.35 15.06
C GLU A 248 9.88 -13.31 14.17
N ASP A 249 9.65 -14.62 14.31
CA ASP A 249 10.27 -15.63 13.46
C ASP A 249 9.91 -15.43 11.98
N ASN A 250 8.62 -15.19 11.69
CA ASN A 250 8.16 -14.91 10.32
C ASN A 250 8.77 -13.61 9.78
N ARG A 251 8.87 -12.56 10.61
CA ARG A 251 9.57 -11.31 10.25
C ARG A 251 11.02 -11.61 9.88
N ASP A 252 11.74 -12.35 10.71
CA ASP A 252 13.18 -12.57 10.52
C ASP A 252 13.47 -13.46 9.31
N ILE A 253 12.59 -14.43 9.01
CA ILE A 253 12.61 -15.19 7.75
C ILE A 253 12.49 -14.24 6.55
N GLU A 254 11.53 -13.31 6.56
CA GLU A 254 11.33 -12.36 5.46
C GLU A 254 12.50 -11.39 5.31
N TRP A 255 13.04 -10.86 6.40
CA TRP A 255 14.22 -9.99 6.33
C TRP A 255 15.45 -10.72 5.81
N ASN A 256 15.66 -11.99 6.18
CA ASN A 256 16.73 -12.80 5.62
C ASN A 256 16.54 -13.06 4.12
N ARG A 257 15.31 -13.29 3.67
CA ARG A 257 14.95 -13.41 2.24
C ARG A 257 15.25 -12.12 1.48
N MET A 258 14.78 -10.98 2.00
CA MET A 258 14.96 -9.69 1.35
C MET A 258 16.42 -9.24 1.33
N ARG A 259 17.17 -9.42 2.43
CA ARG A 259 18.62 -9.08 2.47
C ARG A 259 19.42 -9.84 1.43
N LYS A 260 19.09 -11.10 1.15
CA LYS A 260 19.74 -11.87 0.07
C LYS A 260 19.36 -11.38 -1.33
N ARG A 261 18.13 -10.88 -1.50
CA ARG A 261 17.63 -10.36 -2.78
C ARG A 261 18.14 -8.94 -3.08
N PHE A 262 18.44 -8.16 -2.03
CA PHE A 262 18.90 -6.77 -2.10
C PHE A 262 20.43 -6.65 -1.96
N ALA A 263 21.13 -7.75 -1.73
CA ALA A 263 22.59 -7.83 -1.74
C ALA A 263 23.11 -7.90 -3.19
#